data_AF-Q4F9L0-F1
#
_entry.id   AF-Q4F9L0-F1
#
_cell.length_a   1.000
_cell.length_b   1.000
_cell.length_c   1.000
_cell.angle_alpha   90.00
_cell.angle_beta   90.00
_cell.angle_gamma   90.00
#
_symmetry.space_group_name_H-M   'P 1'
#
loop_
_entity.id
_entity.type
_entity.pdbx_description
1 polymer ?
#
loop_
_entity_poly.entity_id
_entity_poly.type
_entity_poly.pdbx_seq_one_letter_code
_entity_poly.pdbx_strand_id
1 'polypeptide(L)'
;RFPYLCYRNGGGAFLIPYTLMLIFGAVPLFYMELILGQYNRQGPISVWRICPLFKGVGFCAVLVAFYVSFYYNVIIGWALYFLVASTSSELPWLNCNHSWNTPNCADTIVNSTNVTSLINLYHSPASEYFHRGVLEMQHSPGIHEMGYPKWQLVLCVFTIYCMLYLSLFKGVKSSG
;
A
#
# COMPACT_ATOMS: atom_id res chain seq x y z
N ARG A 1 5.93 4.74 4.60
CA ARG A 1 5.79 6.23 4.45
C ARG A 1 6.64 7.01 5.46
N PHE A 2 6.56 6.69 6.76
CA PHE A 2 7.29 7.44 7.80
C PHE A 2 8.82 7.51 7.60
N PRO A 3 9.57 6.41 7.39
CA PRO A 3 11.05 6.49 7.29
C PRO A 3 11.53 7.40 6.14
N TYR A 4 10.84 7.34 4.99
CA TYR A 4 11.13 8.18 3.83
C TYR A 4 10.96 9.69 4.13
N LEU A 5 9.86 10.05 4.80
CA LEU A 5 9.60 11.46 5.16
C LEU A 5 10.57 11.96 6.24
N CYS A 6 10.87 11.12 7.24
CA CYS A 6 11.87 11.47 8.26
C CYS A 6 13.21 11.76 7.60
N TYR A 7 13.70 10.87 6.75
CA TYR A 7 14.97 11.05 6.04
C TYR A 7 14.99 12.33 5.22
N ARG A 8 13.94 12.59 4.43
CA ARG A 8 13.84 13.78 3.58
C ARG A 8 13.76 15.10 4.36
N ASN A 9 13.19 15.09 5.57
CA ASN A 9 12.91 16.29 6.36
C ASN A 9 13.89 16.50 7.53
N GLY A 10 15.16 16.10 7.37
CA GLY A 10 16.19 16.30 8.39
C GLY A 10 16.39 15.13 9.35
N GLY A 11 16.02 13.92 8.94
CA GLY A 11 16.28 12.67 9.66
C GLY A 11 15.68 12.66 11.06
N GLY A 12 16.53 12.54 12.06
CA GLY A 12 16.13 12.52 13.48
C GLY A 12 15.51 13.84 13.96
N ALA A 13 15.87 14.99 13.37
CA ALA A 13 15.32 16.29 13.79
C ALA A 13 13.82 16.40 13.51
N PHE A 14 13.32 15.70 12.48
CA PHE A 14 11.90 15.62 12.16
C PHE A 14 11.04 15.01 13.30
N LEU A 15 11.66 14.23 14.20
CA LEU A 15 10.95 13.62 15.32
C LEU A 15 10.42 14.65 16.33
N ILE A 16 11.06 15.83 16.43
CA ILE A 16 10.63 16.90 17.34
C ILE A 16 9.25 17.46 16.93
N PRO A 17 9.08 18.03 15.71
CA PRO A 17 7.76 18.49 15.28
C PRO A 17 6.74 17.35 15.13
N TYR A 18 7.19 16.14 14.77
CA TYR A 18 6.32 14.97 14.69
C TYR A 18 5.70 14.61 16.04
N THR A 19 6.50 14.56 17.11
CA THR A 19 6.00 14.23 18.46
C THR A 19 5.10 15.34 19.01
N LEU A 20 5.42 16.62 18.77
CA LEU A 20 4.55 17.74 19.15
C LEU A 20 3.18 17.66 18.45
N MET A 21 3.15 17.46 17.14
CA MET A 21 1.88 17.30 16.40
C MET A 21 1.12 16.04 16.79
N LEU A 22 1.82 14.97 17.18
CA LEU A 22 1.19 13.76 17.69
C LEU A 22 0.49 14.03 19.02
N ILE A 23 1.16 14.68 19.98
CA ILE A 23 0.62 14.93 21.32
C ILE A 23 -0.49 15.97 21.31
N PHE A 24 -0.33 17.06 20.56
CA PHE A 24 -1.29 18.18 20.59
C PHE A 24 -2.37 18.10 19.51
N GLY A 25 -2.14 17.35 18.42
CA GLY A 25 -3.08 17.22 17.30
C GLY A 25 -3.69 15.83 17.20
N ALA A 26 -2.88 14.81 16.92
CA ALA A 26 -3.39 13.48 16.58
C ALA A 26 -4.03 12.76 17.78
N VAL A 27 -3.38 12.76 18.95
CA VAL A 27 -3.86 12.06 20.14
C VAL A 27 -5.21 12.63 20.63
N PRO A 28 -5.40 13.96 20.77
CA PRO A 28 -6.68 14.52 21.18
C PRO A 28 -7.82 14.19 20.20
N LEU A 29 -7.57 14.27 18.88
CA LEU A 29 -8.58 13.97 17.86
C LEU A 29 -8.97 12.48 17.88
N PHE A 30 -7.98 11.59 17.97
CA PHE A 30 -8.20 10.16 18.07
C PHE A 30 -8.99 9.80 19.34
N TYR A 31 -8.62 10.40 20.48
CA TYR A 31 -9.30 10.17 21.74
C TYR A 31 -10.74 10.70 21.74
N MET A 32 -10.98 11.87 21.14
CA MET A 32 -12.32 12.43 20.95
C MET A 32 -13.22 11.49 20.14
N GLU A 33 -12.71 10.94 19.03
CA GLU A 33 -13.45 9.99 18.20
C GLU A 33 -13.78 8.70 18.96
N LEU A 34 -12.82 8.17 19.73
CA LEU A 34 -13.05 7.00 20.59
C LEU A 34 -14.13 7.24 21.64
N ILE A 35 -14.08 8.36 22.37
CA ILE A 35 -15.10 8.69 23.38
C ILE A 35 -16.48 8.82 22.71
N LEU A 36 -16.54 9.54 21.59
CA LEU A 36 -17.80 9.77 20.87
C LEU A 36 -18.40 8.45 20.36
N GLY A 37 -17.58 7.52 19.86
CA GLY A 37 -18.00 6.19 19.46
C GLY A 37 -18.46 5.33 20.65
N GLN A 38 -17.70 5.32 21.75
CA GLN A 38 -18.01 4.53 22.94
C GLN A 38 -19.26 5.03 23.68
N TYR A 39 -19.43 6.35 23.81
CA TYR A 39 -20.55 6.96 24.51
C TYR A 39 -21.87 6.79 23.74
N ASN A 40 -21.86 7.09 22.43
CA ASN A 40 -23.08 7.04 21.63
C ASN A 40 -23.43 5.63 21.12
N ARG A 41 -22.45 4.72 21.03
CA ARG A 41 -22.61 3.34 20.53
C ARG A 41 -23.31 3.26 19.17
N GLN A 42 -23.03 4.23 18.31
CA GLN A 42 -23.64 4.39 17.00
C GLN A 42 -22.57 4.40 15.91
N GLY A 43 -22.98 4.02 14.70
CA GLY A 43 -22.12 4.09 13.52
C GLY A 43 -21.82 5.53 13.08
N PRO A 44 -20.88 5.71 12.14
CA PRO A 44 -20.34 7.00 11.74
C PRO A 44 -21.39 7.96 11.14
N ILE A 45 -22.50 7.45 10.58
CA ILE A 45 -23.60 8.28 10.06
C ILE A 45 -24.58 8.66 11.18
N SER A 46 -24.96 7.68 12.00
CA SER A 46 -25.98 7.86 13.04
C SER A 46 -25.50 8.76 14.17
N VAL A 47 -24.20 8.76 14.48
CA VAL A 47 -23.65 9.56 15.58
C VAL A 47 -23.85 11.07 15.39
N TRP A 48 -23.97 11.54 14.15
CA TRP A 48 -24.27 12.94 13.84
C TRP A 48 -25.72 13.37 14.10
N ARG A 49 -26.55 12.50 14.70
CA ARG A 49 -27.83 12.92 15.31
C ARG A 49 -27.63 13.98 16.41
N ILE A 50 -26.42 14.10 16.96
CA ILE A 50 -26.02 15.18 17.89
C ILE A 50 -26.15 16.56 17.22
N CYS A 51 -25.71 16.69 15.96
CA CYS A 51 -25.84 17.91 15.17
C CYS A 51 -26.18 17.55 13.71
N PRO A 52 -27.48 17.55 13.34
CA PRO A 52 -27.93 17.10 12.03
C PRO A 52 -27.31 17.84 10.83
N LEU A 53 -26.85 19.08 11.04
CA LEU A 53 -26.14 19.86 10.03
C LEU A 53 -24.87 19.13 9.53
N PHE A 54 -24.19 18.40 10.41
CA PHE A 54 -22.94 17.69 10.09
C PHE A 54 -23.15 16.22 9.69
N LYS A 55 -24.39 15.79 9.45
CA LYS A 55 -24.69 14.40 9.02
C LYS A 55 -23.94 13.99 7.74
N GLY A 56 -23.62 14.96 6.87
CA GLY A 56 -22.81 14.75 5.67
C GLY A 56 -21.40 14.21 5.97
N VAL A 57 -20.79 14.55 7.11
CA VAL A 57 -19.46 14.09 7.51
C VAL A 57 -19.42 12.56 7.62
N GLY A 58 -20.46 11.95 8.18
CA GLY A 58 -20.57 10.50 8.29
C GLY A 58 -20.65 9.79 6.93
N PHE A 59 -21.40 10.35 5.98
CA PHE A 59 -21.47 9.81 4.61
C PHE A 59 -20.12 9.96 3.89
N CYS A 60 -19.46 11.11 4.03
CA CYS A 60 -18.12 11.32 3.48
C CYS A 60 -17.11 10.32 4.07
N ALA A 61 -17.15 10.04 5.37
CA ALA A 61 -16.27 9.07 6.00
C ALA A 61 -16.46 7.65 5.42
N VAL A 62 -17.70 7.20 5.24
CA VAL A 62 -18.00 5.89 4.62
C VAL A 62 -17.52 5.84 3.16
N LEU A 63 -17.73 6.91 2.39
CA LEU A 63 -17.28 6.99 1.01
C LEU A 63 -15.74 7.00 0.89
N VAL A 64 -15.05 7.72 1.77
CA VAL A 64 -13.57 7.68 1.84
C VAL A 64 -13.09 6.28 2.19
N ALA A 65 -13.69 5.63 3.18
CA ALA A 65 -13.34 4.25 3.56
C ALA A 65 -13.54 3.27 2.39
N PHE A 66 -14.60 3.46 1.59
CA PHE A 66 -14.84 2.68 0.38
C PHE A 66 -13.74 2.85 -0.67
N TYR A 67 -13.32 4.09 -0.98
CA TYR A 67 -12.20 4.32 -1.91
C TYR A 67 -10.87 3.77 -1.38
N VAL A 68 -10.62 3.91 -0.08
CA VAL A 68 -9.43 3.38 0.59
C VAL A 68 -9.38 1.85 0.48
N SER A 69 -10.53 1.18 0.63
CA SER A 69 -10.65 -0.27 0.49
C SER A 69 -10.18 -0.77 -0.88
N PHE A 70 -10.49 -0.06 -1.97
CA PHE A 70 -10.11 -0.51 -3.31
C PHE A 70 -8.60 -0.61 -3.51
N TYR A 71 -7.85 0.43 -3.19
CA TYR A 71 -6.41 0.44 -3.48
C TYR A 71 -5.59 -0.31 -2.41
N TYR A 72 -5.99 -0.27 -1.13
CA TYR A 72 -5.24 -0.97 -0.08
C TYR A 72 -5.29 -2.48 -0.25
N ASN A 73 -6.44 -3.04 -0.62
CA ASN A 73 -6.56 -4.48 -0.85
C ASN A 73 -5.70 -4.95 -2.03
N VAL A 74 -5.49 -4.09 -3.04
CA VAL A 74 -4.56 -4.36 -4.14
C VAL A 74 -3.11 -4.43 -3.65
N ILE A 75 -2.69 -3.50 -2.80
CA ILE A 75 -1.32 -3.50 -2.21
C ILE A 75 -1.10 -4.76 -1.36
N ILE A 76 -2.09 -5.15 -0.55
CA ILE A 76 -2.03 -6.41 0.22
C ILE A 76 -1.97 -7.61 -0.73
N GLY A 77 -2.71 -7.57 -1.84
CA GLY A 77 -2.64 -8.57 -2.90
C GLY A 77 -1.24 -8.72 -3.50
N TRP A 78 -0.52 -7.61 -3.73
CA TRP A 78 0.89 -7.66 -4.14
C TRP A 78 1.76 -8.33 -3.06
N ALA A 79 1.57 -7.99 -1.78
CA ALA A 79 2.32 -8.61 -0.70
C ALA A 79 2.06 -10.13 -0.61
N LEU A 80 0.81 -10.57 -0.79
CA LEU A 80 0.46 -12.00 -0.86
C LEU A 80 1.13 -12.69 -2.06
N TYR A 81 1.15 -12.05 -3.22
CA TYR A 81 1.87 -12.55 -4.39
C TYR A 81 3.36 -12.73 -4.12
N PHE A 82 4.01 -11.75 -3.50
CA PHE A 82 5.42 -11.84 -3.09
C PHE A 82 5.66 -12.92 -2.03
N LEU A 83 4.73 -13.11 -1.09
CA LEU A 83 4.80 -14.15 -0.07
C LEU A 83 4.80 -15.54 -0.73
N VAL A 84 3.90 -15.79 -1.69
CA VAL A 84 3.88 -17.05 -2.44
C VAL A 84 5.14 -17.18 -3.31
N ALA A 85 5.58 -16.13 -3.98
CA ALA A 85 6.79 -16.17 -4.79
C ALA A 85 8.07 -16.46 -3.95
N SER A 86 8.08 -16.06 -2.67
CA SER A 86 9.20 -16.29 -1.76
C SER A 86 9.40 -17.75 -1.33
N THR A 87 8.44 -18.64 -1.59
CA THR A 87 8.61 -20.09 -1.30
C THR A 87 9.41 -20.82 -2.37
N SER A 88 9.80 -20.14 -3.45
CA SER A 88 10.64 -20.69 -4.52
C SER A 88 12.07 -20.92 -4.02
N SER A 89 12.76 -21.94 -4.54
CA SER A 89 14.14 -22.27 -4.14
C SER A 89 15.14 -21.14 -4.44
N GLU A 90 14.93 -20.44 -5.55
CA GLU A 90 15.64 -19.22 -5.90
C GLU A 90 14.62 -18.07 -6.02
N LEU A 91 14.96 -16.91 -5.49
CA LEU A 91 14.07 -15.76 -5.48
C LEU A 91 14.03 -15.13 -6.88
N PRO A 92 12.83 -14.88 -7.45
CA PRO A 92 12.70 -14.42 -8.84
C PRO A 92 13.14 -12.95 -9.07
N TRP A 93 13.51 -12.24 -8.01
CA TRP A 93 14.06 -10.89 -8.05
C TRP A 93 15.55 -10.83 -7.68
N LEU A 94 16.23 -11.99 -7.68
CA LEU A 94 17.65 -12.07 -7.33
C LEU A 94 18.56 -11.89 -8.55
N ASN A 95 18.16 -12.42 -9.71
CA ASN A 95 18.97 -12.44 -10.94
C ASN A 95 18.23 -11.81 -12.13
N CYS A 96 18.99 -11.37 -13.13
CA CYS A 96 18.50 -10.79 -14.38
C CYS A 96 18.17 -11.85 -15.45
N ASN A 97 18.35 -13.13 -15.17
CA ASN A 97 18.13 -14.22 -16.13
C ASN A 97 16.67 -14.72 -16.16
N HIS A 98 15.72 -13.82 -16.47
CA HIS A 98 14.30 -14.15 -16.57
C HIS A 98 13.65 -13.50 -17.80
N SER A 99 12.52 -14.05 -18.24
CA SER A 99 11.83 -13.62 -19.47
C SER A 99 11.28 -12.18 -19.42
N TRP A 100 11.08 -11.63 -18.22
CA TRP A 100 10.58 -10.26 -18.03
C TRP A 100 11.68 -9.19 -17.99
N ASN A 101 12.95 -9.59 -17.90
CA ASN A 101 14.06 -8.64 -17.72
C ASN A 101 14.47 -8.00 -19.05
N THR A 102 14.92 -6.75 -18.99
CA THR A 102 15.50 -6.02 -20.12
C THR A 102 17.00 -6.26 -20.23
N PRO A 103 17.63 -5.91 -21.38
CA PRO A 103 19.10 -5.79 -21.46
C PRO A 103 19.70 -4.76 -20.49
N ASN A 104 18.87 -3.90 -19.88
CA ASN A 104 19.28 -2.87 -18.92
C ASN A 104 19.18 -3.36 -17.47
N CYS A 105 18.93 -4.66 -17.23
CA CYS A 105 18.96 -5.25 -15.91
C CYS A 105 20.42 -5.55 -15.49
N ALA A 106 20.82 -5.16 -14.28
CA ALA A 106 22.15 -5.45 -13.75
C ALA A 106 22.12 -6.10 -12.35
N ASP A 107 22.64 -7.33 -12.24
CA ASP A 107 22.70 -8.10 -10.99
C ASP A 107 23.77 -7.63 -10.00
N THR A 108 24.87 -7.11 -10.53
CA THR A 108 25.97 -6.55 -9.76
C THR A 108 26.37 -5.22 -10.38
N ILE A 109 26.68 -4.23 -9.55
CA ILE A 109 27.30 -2.98 -10.01
C ILE A 109 28.59 -3.40 -10.70
N VAL A 110 28.61 -3.30 -12.03
CA VAL A 110 29.78 -3.69 -12.83
C VAL A 110 30.96 -2.90 -12.28
N ASN A 111 31.96 -3.62 -11.76
CA ASN A 111 33.19 -3.08 -11.16
C ASN A 111 34.13 -2.47 -12.23
N SER A 112 33.55 -1.83 -13.24
CA SER A 112 34.24 -1.13 -14.31
C SER A 112 34.44 0.32 -13.90
N THR A 113 35.69 0.66 -13.64
CA THR A 113 36.23 1.94 -13.11
C THR A 113 35.93 3.19 -13.95
N ASN A 114 35.09 3.12 -14.99
CA ASN A 114 34.76 4.22 -15.91
C ASN A 114 33.23 4.36 -16.17
N VAL A 115 32.38 4.05 -15.17
CA VAL A 115 30.92 4.00 -15.37
C VAL A 115 30.19 4.91 -14.38
N THR A 116 30.44 6.21 -14.40
CA THR A 116 29.58 7.17 -13.68
C THR A 116 28.38 7.62 -14.53
N SER A 117 28.43 7.45 -15.86
CA SER A 117 27.36 7.86 -16.78
C SER A 117 26.37 6.75 -17.18
N LEU A 118 26.69 5.45 -17.04
CA LEU A 118 25.70 4.38 -17.29
C LEU A 118 24.83 4.00 -16.08
N ILE A 119 25.12 4.45 -14.86
CA ILE A 119 24.36 4.04 -13.66
C ILE A 119 22.87 4.44 -13.78
N ASN A 120 22.58 5.54 -14.48
CA ASN A 120 21.20 6.00 -14.71
C ASN A 120 20.43 5.18 -15.76
N LEU A 121 21.11 4.29 -16.50
CA LEU A 121 20.51 3.47 -17.54
C LEU A 121 20.16 2.06 -17.06
N TYR A 122 20.79 1.59 -15.98
CA TYR A 122 20.61 0.24 -15.45
C TYR A 122 19.58 0.20 -14.32
N HIS A 123 18.73 -0.83 -14.33
CA HIS A 123 17.75 -1.10 -13.28
C HIS A 123 18.15 -2.33 -12.47
N SER A 124 17.80 -2.33 -11.18
CA SER A 124 18.02 -3.49 -10.32
C SER A 124 17.06 -4.63 -10.67
N PRO A 125 17.44 -5.90 -10.43
CA PRO A 125 16.60 -7.06 -10.75
C PRO A 125 15.26 -7.01 -10.00
N ALA A 126 15.27 -6.51 -8.75
CA ALA A 126 14.06 -6.31 -7.96
C ALA A 126 13.13 -5.23 -8.52
N SER A 127 13.69 -4.14 -9.05
CA SER A 127 12.90 -3.09 -9.71
C SER A 127 12.24 -3.63 -10.99
N GLU A 128 13.02 -4.33 -11.82
CA GLU A 128 12.50 -4.95 -13.05
C GLU A 128 11.45 -6.02 -12.75
N TYR A 129 11.67 -6.87 -11.75
CA TYR A 129 10.68 -7.84 -11.31
C TYR A 129 9.37 -7.18 -10.88
N PHE A 130 9.42 -6.10 -10.09
CA PHE A 130 8.20 -5.41 -9.66
C PHE A 130 7.47 -4.75 -10.84
N HIS A 131 8.16 -3.96 -11.66
CA HIS A 131 7.53 -3.20 -12.74
C HIS A 131 7.09 -4.07 -13.91
N ARG A 132 7.89 -5.07 -14.29
CA ARG A 132 7.62 -5.89 -15.48
C ARG A 132 7.07 -7.26 -15.18
N GLY A 133 7.62 -7.92 -14.16
CA GLY A 133 7.19 -9.25 -13.75
C GLY A 133 5.84 -9.21 -13.04
N VAL A 134 5.69 -8.38 -12.00
CA VAL A 134 4.48 -8.34 -11.16
C VAL A 134 3.40 -7.46 -11.77
N LEU A 135 3.72 -6.19 -12.06
CA LEU A 135 2.75 -5.20 -12.51
C LEU A 135 2.49 -5.23 -14.03
N GLU A 136 3.39 -5.82 -14.81
CA GLU A 136 3.32 -5.86 -16.28
C GLU A 136 3.12 -4.48 -16.93
N MET A 137 3.74 -3.45 -16.35
CA MET A 137 3.53 -2.04 -16.72
C MET A 137 3.89 -1.75 -18.19
N GLN A 138 4.77 -2.55 -18.82
CA GLN A 138 5.12 -2.42 -20.23
C GLN A 138 3.94 -2.56 -21.22
N HIS A 139 2.83 -3.18 -20.82
CA HIS A 139 1.66 -3.36 -21.69
C HIS A 139 0.69 -2.16 -21.66
N SER A 140 0.94 -1.16 -20.81
CA SER A 140 0.10 0.02 -20.67
C SER A 140 0.93 1.29 -20.93
N PRO A 141 0.67 2.04 -22.02
CA PRO A 141 1.39 3.28 -22.28
C PRO A 141 0.96 4.44 -21.36
N GLY A 142 -0.13 4.27 -20.60
CA GLY A 142 -0.60 5.26 -19.63
C GLY A 142 -2.03 5.01 -19.15
N ILE A 143 -2.57 5.95 -18.37
CA ILE A 143 -3.90 5.82 -17.75
C ILE A 143 -5.06 5.77 -18.75
N HIS A 144 -4.85 6.24 -19.98
CA HIS A 144 -5.85 6.20 -21.04
C HIS A 144 -6.04 4.78 -21.59
N GLU A 145 -5.02 3.93 -21.48
CA GLU A 145 -5.00 2.56 -21.99
C GLU A 145 -4.32 1.64 -20.95
N MET A 146 -5.11 1.17 -19.98
CA MET A 146 -4.60 0.43 -18.81
C MET A 146 -4.28 -1.05 -19.07
N GLY A 147 -4.53 -1.55 -20.29
CA GLY A 147 -4.33 -2.96 -20.63
C GLY A 147 -5.27 -3.92 -19.89
N TYR A 148 -4.93 -5.21 -19.87
CA TYR A 148 -5.69 -6.25 -19.18
C TYR A 148 -5.14 -6.54 -17.77
N PRO A 149 -5.99 -6.86 -16.80
CA PRO A 149 -5.54 -7.19 -15.46
C PRO A 149 -4.83 -8.55 -15.45
N LYS A 150 -3.66 -8.60 -14.82
CA LYS A 150 -2.90 -9.83 -14.62
C LYS A 150 -3.68 -10.81 -13.73
N TRP A 151 -4.00 -11.98 -14.25
CA TRP A 151 -4.90 -12.95 -13.58
C TRP A 151 -4.39 -13.41 -12.22
N GLN A 152 -3.07 -13.59 -12.05
CA GLN A 152 -2.49 -13.98 -10.76
C GLN A 152 -2.77 -12.94 -9.66
N LEU A 153 -2.69 -11.64 -10.00
CA LEU A 153 -2.99 -10.57 -9.06
C LEU A 153 -4.49 -10.50 -8.75
N VAL A 154 -5.34 -10.74 -9.74
CA VAL A 154 -6.80 -10.84 -9.54
C VAL A 154 -7.13 -11.95 -8.54
N LEU A 155 -6.49 -13.11 -8.66
CA LEU A 155 -6.67 -14.23 -7.73
C LEU A 155 -6.16 -13.90 -6.32
N CYS A 156 -5.02 -13.23 -6.19
CA CYS A 156 -4.52 -12.76 -4.89
C CYS A 156 -5.52 -11.80 -4.23
N VAL A 157 -6.01 -10.80 -4.97
CA VAL A 157 -6.97 -9.82 -4.44
C VAL A 157 -8.30 -10.50 -4.07
N PHE A 158 -8.80 -11.42 -4.90
CA PHE A 158 -9.98 -12.22 -4.58
C PHE A 158 -9.80 -12.99 -3.28
N THR A 159 -8.63 -13.62 -3.09
CA THR A 159 -8.29 -14.36 -1.85
C THR A 159 -8.32 -13.43 -0.63
N ILE A 160 -7.79 -12.21 -0.74
CA ILE A 160 -7.86 -11.20 0.33
C ILE A 160 -9.30 -10.83 0.66
N TYR A 161 -10.15 -10.57 -0.34
CA TYR A 161 -11.56 -10.27 -0.09
C TYR A 161 -12.31 -11.47 0.53
N CYS A 162 -12.02 -12.70 0.13
CA CYS A 162 -12.56 -13.89 0.78
C CYS A 162 -12.13 -13.98 2.25
N MET A 163 -10.85 -13.74 2.56
CA MET A 163 -10.36 -13.73 3.94
C MET A 163 -11.04 -12.63 4.78
N LEU A 164 -11.18 -11.42 4.23
CA LEU A 164 -11.89 -10.32 4.89
C LEU A 164 -13.37 -10.62 5.12
N TYR A 165 -14.03 -11.26 4.14
CA TYR A 165 -15.40 -11.70 4.31
C TYR A 165 -15.51 -12.72 5.45
N LEU A 166 -14.63 -13.73 5.48
CA LEU A 166 -14.61 -14.77 6.52
C LEU A 166 -14.22 -14.23 7.91
N SER A 167 -13.48 -13.13 8.02
CA SER A 167 -13.19 -12.50 9.32
C SER A 167 -14.32 -11.59 9.82
N LEU A 168 -15.22 -11.16 8.92
CA LEU A 168 -16.29 -10.21 9.22
C LEU A 168 -17.70 -10.81 9.21
N PHE A 169 -17.92 -12.01 8.64
CA PHE A 169 -19.28 -12.55 8.42
C PHE A 169 -20.09 -12.73 9.72
N LYS A 170 -19.43 -13.03 10.83
CA LYS A 170 -20.04 -13.16 12.17
C LYS A 170 -20.06 -11.84 12.97
N GLY A 171 -19.70 -10.73 12.33
CA GLY A 171 -19.57 -9.42 12.94
C GLY A 171 -18.35 -9.31 13.87
N VAL A 172 -18.39 -8.30 14.75
CA VAL A 172 -17.27 -7.93 15.64
C VAL A 172 -16.80 -9.06 16.58
N LYS A 173 -17.64 -10.06 16.84
CA LYS A 173 -17.27 -11.23 17.65
C LYS A 173 -16.27 -12.17 16.96
N SER A 174 -16.13 -12.08 15.64
CA SER A 174 -15.24 -12.92 14.84
C SER A 174 -13.94 -12.23 14.44
N SER A 175 -13.84 -10.91 14.66
CA SER A 175 -12.72 -10.09 14.21
C SER A 175 -11.65 -9.89 15.28
N GLY A 176 -11.98 -10.19 16.55
CA GLY A 176 -11.07 -10.11 17.69
C GLY A 176 -10.53 -11.47 18.10
#